data_AF-A0A0D8BCJ4-F1
#
_entry.id   AF-A0A0D8BCJ4-F1
#
_cell.length_a   1.000
_cell.length_b   1.000
_cell.length_c   1.000
_cell.angle_alpha   90.00
_cell.angle_beta   90.00
_cell.angle_gamma   90.00
#
_symmetry.space_group_name_H-M   'P 1'
#
loop_
_entity.id
_entity.type
_entity.pdbx_description
1 polymer ?
#
loop_
_entity_poly.entity_id
_entity_poly.type
_entity_poly.pdbx_seq_one_letter_code
_entity_poly.pdbx_strand_id
1 'polypeptide(L)'
;MIDESQAREIARALLRRLDNDQERPWSLVEFSQGWIINETGYLDADFVGSLGRVIEKMSGKVMCFPARVPTDRIMAKYESVVGMAKVVPLPQR
;
A
#
# COMPACT_ATOMS: atom_id res chain seq x y z
N MET A 1 6.27 -3.94 -13.86
CA MET A 1 4.98 -3.83 -13.15
C MET A 1 4.66 -5.19 -12.59
N ILE A 2 4.43 -5.29 -11.29
CA ILE A 2 4.05 -6.55 -10.64
C ILE A 2 2.53 -6.71 -10.64
N ASP A 3 2.06 -7.94 -10.43
CA ASP A 3 0.64 -8.27 -10.26
C ASP A 3 0.28 -8.52 -8.78
N GLU A 4 -1.00 -8.78 -8.51
CA GLU A 4 -1.50 -9.04 -7.16
C GLU A 4 -0.85 -10.29 -6.54
N SER A 5 -0.57 -11.33 -7.33
CA SER A 5 0.06 -12.56 -6.83
C SER A 5 1.49 -12.28 -6.36
N GLN A 6 2.26 -11.54 -7.14
CA GLN A 6 3.60 -11.09 -6.77
C GLN A 6 3.57 -10.14 -5.56
N ALA A 7 2.60 -9.24 -5.49
CA ALA A 7 2.42 -8.38 -4.31
C ALA A 7 2.09 -9.21 -3.06
N ARG A 8 1.29 -10.28 -3.19
CA ARG A 8 0.94 -11.19 -2.11
C ARG A 8 2.14 -12.01 -1.66
N GLU A 9 3.01 -12.45 -2.57
CA GLU A 9 4.28 -13.10 -2.23
C GLU A 9 5.23 -12.17 -1.47
N ILE A 10 5.38 -10.92 -1.91
CA ILE A 10 6.18 -9.90 -1.22
C ILE A 10 5.63 -9.66 0.19
N ALA A 11 4.32 -9.52 0.34
CA ALA A 11 3.67 -9.34 1.64
C ALA A 11 3.87 -10.55 2.56
N ARG A 12 3.72 -11.79 2.04
CA ARG A 12 3.99 -13.02 2.79
C ARG A 12 5.43 -13.10 3.25
N ALA A 13 6.39 -12.78 2.39
CA ALA A 13 7.81 -12.77 2.73
C ALA A 13 8.15 -11.70 3.78
N LEU A 14 7.53 -10.52 3.67
CA LEU A 14 7.72 -9.41 4.59
C LEU A 14 7.13 -9.71 5.98
N LEU A 15 5.90 -10.24 6.02
CA LEU A 15 5.17 -10.52 7.25
C LEU A 15 5.53 -11.87 7.88
N ARG A 16 6.22 -12.75 7.12
CA ARG A 16 6.53 -14.14 7.48
C ARG A 16 5.30 -14.97 7.89
N ARG A 17 4.14 -14.64 7.33
CA ARG A 17 2.86 -15.31 7.61
C ARG A 17 1.96 -15.29 6.38
N LEU A 18 0.97 -16.17 6.37
CA LEU A 18 -0.04 -16.24 5.32
C LEU A 18 -1.15 -15.21 5.56
N ASP A 19 -1.86 -14.86 4.50
CA ASP A 19 -3.00 -13.93 4.50
C ASP A 19 -4.19 -14.44 5.34
N ASN A 20 -4.33 -15.76 5.44
CA ASN A 20 -5.35 -16.45 6.22
C ASN A 20 -4.89 -16.87 7.63
N ASP A 21 -3.84 -16.25 8.16
CA ASP A 21 -3.40 -16.48 9.54
C ASP A 21 -4.54 -16.18 10.52
N GLN A 22 -4.94 -17.16 11.33
CA GLN A 22 -6.08 -17.06 12.24
C GLN A 22 -5.83 -16.09 13.39
N GLU A 23 -4.58 -15.88 13.79
CA GLU A 23 -4.24 -14.98 14.89
C GLU A 23 -4.03 -13.55 14.39
N ARG A 24 -3.49 -13.40 13.17
CA ARG A 24 -3.13 -12.10 12.60
C ARG A 24 -3.44 -12.02 11.10
N PRO A 25 -4.73 -12.02 10.72
CA PRO A 25 -5.11 -11.99 9.32
C PRO A 25 -4.73 -10.64 8.69
N TRP A 26 -4.39 -10.68 7.40
CA TRP A 26 -4.07 -9.47 6.64
C TRP A 26 -4.58 -9.59 5.21
N SER A 27 -4.81 -8.43 4.58
CA SER A 27 -5.30 -8.34 3.21
C SER A 27 -4.49 -7.33 2.39
N LEU A 28 -4.59 -7.44 1.07
CA LEU A 28 -4.09 -6.42 0.15
C LEU A 28 -5.26 -5.57 -0.33
N VAL A 29 -5.12 -4.26 -0.19
CA VAL A 29 -6.04 -3.29 -0.78
C VAL A 29 -5.39 -2.71 -2.03
N GLU A 30 -5.90 -3.06 -3.20
CA GLU A 30 -5.40 -2.51 -4.47
C GLU A 30 -5.76 -1.03 -4.61
N PHE A 31 -4.81 -0.26 -5.15
CA PHE A 31 -5.04 1.11 -5.61
C PHE A 31 -4.18 1.39 -6.85
N SER A 32 -4.39 2.53 -7.50
CA SER A 32 -3.81 2.80 -8.83
C SER A 32 -2.28 2.73 -8.90
N GLN A 33 -1.57 2.88 -7.78
CA GLN A 33 -0.10 2.85 -7.74
C GLN A 33 0.48 1.60 -7.09
N GLY A 34 -0.34 0.69 -6.55
CA GLY A 34 0.18 -0.37 -5.69
C GLY A 34 -0.88 -1.12 -4.90
N TRP A 35 -0.41 -1.77 -3.85
CA TRP A 35 -1.24 -2.44 -2.85
C TRP A 35 -0.86 -1.97 -1.47
N ILE A 36 -1.87 -1.75 -0.62
CA ILE A 36 -1.67 -1.47 0.80
C ILE A 36 -1.81 -2.79 1.55
N ILE A 37 -0.82 -3.11 2.38
CA ILE A 37 -0.90 -4.26 3.28
C ILE A 37 -1.73 -3.84 4.49
N ASN A 38 -2.97 -4.33 4.53
CA ASN A 38 -3.89 -4.08 5.60
C ASN A 38 -3.82 -5.22 6.63
N GLU A 39 -2.95 -5.06 7.63
CA GLU A 39 -2.77 -6.00 8.74
C GLU A 39 -3.88 -5.90 9.79
N THR A 40 -4.82 -4.98 9.62
CA THR A 40 -5.88 -4.67 10.58
C THR A 40 -7.24 -4.67 9.89
N GLY A 41 -7.37 -5.30 8.73
CA GLY A 41 -8.64 -5.36 7.99
C GLY A 41 -9.76 -6.11 8.72
N TYR A 42 -9.43 -6.81 9.80
CA TYR A 42 -10.38 -7.43 10.73
C TYR A 42 -10.82 -6.49 11.87
N LEU A 43 -10.21 -5.31 12.00
CA LEU A 43 -10.59 -4.27 12.94
C LEU A 43 -11.42 -3.20 12.20
N ASP A 44 -12.28 -2.50 12.94
CA ASP A 44 -13.14 -1.43 12.42
C ASP A 44 -12.38 -0.42 11.54
N ALA A 45 -13.10 0.32 10.69
CA ALA A 45 -12.56 1.26 9.71
C ALA A 45 -11.50 2.23 10.29
N ASP A 46 -11.59 2.56 11.58
CA ASP A 46 -10.63 3.40 12.32
C ASP A 46 -9.21 2.78 12.46
N PHE A 47 -9.09 1.48 12.23
CA PHE A 47 -7.85 0.71 12.31
C PHE A 47 -7.29 0.31 10.95
N VAL A 48 -8.03 0.47 9.86
CA VAL A 48 -7.55 0.13 8.52
C VAL A 48 -6.30 0.95 8.17
N GLY A 49 -5.18 0.25 7.94
CA GLY A 49 -3.88 0.88 7.63
C GLY A 49 -2.96 1.10 8.82
N SER A 50 -3.19 0.44 9.97
CA SER A 50 -2.46 0.72 11.23
C SER A 50 -0.94 0.47 11.19
N LEU A 51 -0.40 -0.09 10.10
CA LEU A 51 1.05 -0.25 9.87
C LEU A 51 1.56 0.38 8.56
N GLY A 52 0.69 1.02 7.77
CA GLY A 52 1.07 1.87 6.63
C GLY A 52 2.14 1.26 5.70
N ARG A 53 2.00 -0.01 5.31
CA ARG A 53 2.91 -0.65 4.36
C ARG A 53 2.30 -0.66 2.98
N VAL A 54 3.04 -0.16 2.00
CA VAL A 54 2.62 -0.04 0.61
C VAL A 54 3.59 -0.81 -0.27
N ILE A 55 3.08 -1.61 -1.18
CA ILE A 55 3.85 -2.27 -2.24
C ILE A 55 3.59 -1.51 -3.53
N GLU A 56 4.63 -0.91 -4.10
CA GLU A 56 4.53 -0.18 -5.36
C GLU A 56 4.36 -1.12 -6.55
N LYS A 57 3.36 -0.86 -7.39
CA LYS A 57 3.05 -1.68 -8.58
C LYS A 57 4.15 -1.65 -9.63
N MET A 58 4.84 -0.52 -9.77
CA MET A 58 5.88 -0.38 -10.79
C MET A 58 7.17 -1.12 -10.44
N SER A 59 7.54 -1.10 -9.16
CA SER A 59 8.88 -1.50 -8.69
C SER A 59 8.87 -2.74 -7.79
N GLY A 60 7.72 -3.12 -7.23
CA GLY A 60 7.61 -4.12 -6.17
C GLY A 60 8.25 -3.69 -4.86
N LYS A 61 8.64 -2.41 -4.71
CA LYS A 61 9.25 -1.91 -3.47
C LYS A 61 8.20 -1.78 -2.37
N VAL A 62 8.63 -2.14 -1.17
CA VAL A 62 7.85 -1.95 0.05
C VAL A 62 8.23 -0.61 0.68
N MET A 63 7.25 0.28 0.80
CA MET A 63 7.33 1.52 1.55
C MET A 63 6.65 1.32 2.89
N CYS A 64 7.35 1.57 4.00
CA CYS A 64 6.78 1.53 5.34
C CYS A 64 6.64 2.96 5.86
N PHE A 65 5.42 3.36 6.22
CA PHE A 65 5.21 4.63 6.90
C PHE A 65 5.63 4.50 8.37
N PRO A 66 6.44 5.44 8.90
CA PRO A 66 6.93 5.39 10.28
C PRO A 66 5.86 5.77 11.32
N ALA A 67 4.72 6.32 10.88
CA ALA A 67 3.60 6.68 11.73
C ALA A 67 2.31 6.06 11.20
N ARG A 68 1.31 5.87 12.08
CA ARG A 68 -0.02 5.41 11.70
C ARG A 68 -0.66 6.44 10.76
N VAL A 69 -0.74 6.10 9.47
CA VAL A 69 -1.42 6.91 8.47
C VAL A 69 -2.69 6.16 8.05
N PRO A 70 -3.88 6.77 8.21
CA PRO A 70 -5.12 6.17 7.73
C PRO A 70 -5.03 5.85 6.24
N THR A 71 -5.57 4.70 5.83
CA THR A 71 -5.57 4.26 4.43
C THR A 71 -6.11 5.33 3.48
N ASP A 72 -7.19 6.01 3.84
CA ASP A 72 -7.77 7.09 3.02
C ASP A 72 -6.78 8.24 2.79
N ARG A 73 -5.95 8.55 3.80
CA ARG A 73 -4.93 9.60 3.69
C ARG A 73 -3.75 9.14 2.85
N ILE A 74 -3.38 7.86 2.90
CA ILE A 74 -2.36 7.28 2.01
C ILE A 74 -2.85 7.36 0.57
N MET A 75 -4.07 6.90 0.30
CA MET A 75 -4.70 6.91 -1.03
C MET A 75 -4.81 8.34 -1.57
N ALA A 76 -5.42 9.25 -0.82
CA ALA A 76 -5.60 10.65 -1.24
C ALA A 76 -4.25 11.36 -1.48
N LYS A 77 -3.22 11.09 -0.66
CA LYS A 77 -1.91 11.71 -0.83
C LYS A 77 -1.14 11.11 -2.02
N TYR A 78 -1.22 9.80 -2.24
CA TYR A 78 -0.63 9.18 -3.43
C TYR A 78 -1.30 9.66 -4.72
N GLU A 79 -2.63 9.74 -4.75
CA GLU A 79 -3.36 10.32 -5.88
C GLU A 79 -3.00 11.78 -6.10
N SER A 80 -2.86 12.58 -5.05
CA SER A 80 -2.45 13.99 -5.15
C SER A 80 -1.02 14.15 -5.68
N VAL A 81 -0.06 13.32 -5.23
CA VAL A 81 1.34 13.39 -5.68
C VAL A 81 1.48 12.91 -7.12
N VAL A 82 0.74 11.88 -7.54
CA VAL A 82 0.74 11.41 -8.93
C VAL A 82 -0.04 12.35 -9.85
N GLY A 83 -1.11 12.97 -9.34
CA GLY A 83 -1.82 14.06 -10.01
C GLY A 83 -0.91 15.26 -10.26
N MET A 84 -0.07 15.64 -9.30
CA MET A 84 0.94 16.69 -9.49
C MET A 84 2.09 16.27 -10.40
N ALA A 85 2.55 15.01 -10.34
CA ALA A 85 3.60 14.49 -11.22
C ALA A 85 3.18 14.49 -12.70
N LYS A 86 1.87 14.42 -12.98
CA LYS A 86 1.33 14.59 -14.34
C LYS A 86 1.26 16.06 -14.80
N VAL A 87 1.39 17.03 -13.91
CA VAL A 87 1.23 18.48 -14.18
C VAL A 87 2.51 19.25 -13.87
N VAL A 88 3.67 18.69 -14.23
CA VAL A 88 4.85 19.52 -14.48
C VAL A 88 5.20 19.38 -15.96
N PRO A 89 4.69 20.26 -16.83
CA PRO A 89 5.33 20.47 -18.11
C PRO A 89 6.75 20.96 -17.79
N LEU A 90 7.76 20.23 -18.27
CA LEU A 90 9.13 20.71 -18.31
C LEU A 90 9.12 22.14 -18.90
N PRO A 91 9.69 23.16 -18.21
CA PRO A 91 9.87 24.45 -18.85
C PRO A 91 10.86 24.24 -20.00
N GLN A 92 10.37 24.35 -21.23
CA GLN A 92 11.24 24.46 -22.39
C GLN A 92 12.04 25.77 -22.24
N ARG A 93 13.36 25.64 -22.15
CA ARG A 93 14.32 26.71 -22.37
C ARG A 93 15.45 26.19 -23.24
#